data_AF-A0A7S1LYE2-F1
#
_entry.id   AF-A0A7S1LYE2-F1
#
_cell.length_a   1.000
_cell.length_b   1.000
_cell.length_c   1.000
_cell.angle_alpha   90.00
_cell.angle_beta   90.00
_cell.angle_gamma   90.00
#
_symmetry.space_group_name_H-M   'P 1'
#
loop_
_entity.id
_entity.type
_entity.pdbx_description
1 polymer ?
#
loop_
_entity_poly.entity_id
_entity_poly.type
_entity_poly.pdbx_seq_one_letter_code
_entity_poly.pdbx_strand_id
1 'polypeptide(L)'
;MAATADVAVKFMASAEAREKALKLFTNVARVAHSVSGDAQHVALAKSLSDGRSLLRLVQHGNQLTAIRDIVARGNLGCQQHLTIVRNVFELGFLCLNNAALFSKWGLMRIDVRRANYRGTLCLLGVYTVACIVDVLKMIALDAKNLKDGADDYVRQWRRLLLDLARHLCDALASLSQSQLLTGATCSDRTVALLGGASGLAACYINWKSARESLEKKQKA
;
A
#
# COMPACT_ATOMS: atom_id res chain seq x y z
N MET A 1 2.60 -30.38 -2.79
CA MET A 1 1.39 -29.61 -3.16
C MET A 1 0.60 -29.12 -1.95
N ALA A 2 0.39 -29.92 -0.90
CA ALA A 2 -0.29 -29.49 0.34
C ALA A 2 0.32 -28.22 0.98
N ALA A 3 1.66 -28.15 1.09
CA ALA A 3 2.35 -26.97 1.64
C ALA A 3 2.09 -25.67 0.85
N THR A 4 1.88 -25.74 -0.47
CA THR A 4 1.58 -24.55 -1.30
C THR A 4 0.14 -24.08 -1.09
N ALA A 5 -0.79 -25.02 -0.95
CA ALA A 5 -2.18 -24.72 -0.63
C ALA A 5 -2.30 -24.06 0.76
N ASP A 6 -1.57 -24.56 1.77
CA ASP A 6 -1.57 -23.98 3.11
C ASP A 6 -1.00 -22.56 3.15
N VAL A 7 0.07 -22.30 2.37
CA VAL A 7 0.62 -20.95 2.19
C VAL A 7 -0.41 -20.04 1.53
N ALA A 8 -1.12 -20.52 0.50
CA ALA A 8 -2.15 -19.75 -0.17
C ALA A 8 -3.33 -19.42 0.75
N VAL A 9 -3.80 -20.39 1.56
CA VAL A 9 -4.86 -20.16 2.54
C VAL A 9 -4.42 -19.12 3.57
N LYS A 10 -3.21 -19.24 4.13
CA LYS A 10 -2.69 -18.26 5.10
C LYS A 10 -2.49 -16.89 4.48
N PHE A 11 -2.00 -16.84 3.24
CA PHE A 11 -1.91 -15.60 2.49
C PHE A 11 -3.29 -14.95 2.36
N MET A 12 -4.29 -15.68 1.89
CA MET A 12 -5.65 -15.15 1.69
C MET A 12 -6.39 -14.85 2.99
N ALA A 13 -6.04 -15.49 4.12
CA ALA A 13 -6.62 -15.19 5.42
C ALA A 13 -6.30 -13.76 5.88
N SER A 14 -5.09 -13.27 5.57
CA SER A 14 -4.68 -11.91 5.90
C SER A 14 -5.49 -10.88 5.10
N ALA A 15 -6.14 -9.96 5.81
CA ALA A 15 -6.82 -8.85 5.16
C ALA A 15 -5.82 -8.00 4.35
N GLU A 16 -4.61 -7.76 4.88
CA GLU A 16 -3.57 -6.99 4.19
C GLU A 16 -3.15 -7.65 2.87
N ALA A 17 -2.94 -8.97 2.88
CA ALA A 17 -2.59 -9.70 1.67
C ALA A 17 -3.71 -9.66 0.62
N ARG A 18 -4.98 -9.77 1.04
CA ARG A 18 -6.14 -9.57 0.16
C ARG A 18 -6.16 -8.17 -0.45
N GLU A 19 -5.88 -7.13 0.33
CA GLU A 19 -5.79 -5.75 -0.16
C GLU A 19 -4.70 -5.57 -1.21
N LYS A 20 -3.52 -6.18 -1.02
CA LYS A 20 -2.43 -6.15 -2.02
C LYS A 20 -2.77 -6.95 -3.27
N ALA A 21 -3.43 -8.09 -3.14
CA ALA A 21 -3.90 -8.87 -4.29
C ALA A 21 -4.91 -8.07 -5.12
N LEU A 22 -5.90 -7.43 -4.48
CA LEU A 22 -6.85 -6.56 -5.16
C LEU A 22 -6.15 -5.40 -5.87
N LYS A 23 -5.12 -4.80 -5.26
CA LYS A 23 -4.28 -3.78 -5.92
C LYS A 23 -3.62 -4.32 -7.19
N LEU A 24 -2.99 -5.50 -7.10
CA LEU A 24 -2.32 -6.13 -8.22
C LEU A 24 -3.30 -6.37 -9.37
N PHE A 25 -4.42 -7.06 -9.10
CA PHE A 25 -5.42 -7.36 -10.13
C PHE A 25 -6.09 -6.12 -10.72
N THR A 26 -6.33 -5.08 -9.90
CA THR A 26 -6.82 -3.78 -10.39
C THR A 26 -5.90 -3.20 -11.46
N ASN A 27 -4.59 -3.22 -11.20
CA ASN A 27 -3.62 -2.63 -12.12
C ASN A 27 -3.34 -3.54 -13.33
N VAL A 28 -3.37 -4.86 -13.17
CA VAL A 28 -3.32 -5.80 -14.29
C VAL A 28 -4.49 -5.56 -15.23
N ALA A 29 -5.71 -5.39 -14.71
CA ALA A 29 -6.88 -5.06 -15.52
C ALA A 29 -6.72 -3.71 -16.25
N ARG A 30 -6.14 -2.69 -15.59
CA ARG A 30 -5.84 -1.39 -16.25
C ARG A 30 -4.81 -1.53 -17.37
N VAL A 31 -3.77 -2.33 -17.17
CA VAL A 31 -2.79 -2.62 -18.23
C VAL A 31 -3.45 -3.39 -19.38
N ALA A 32 -4.25 -4.42 -19.08
CA ALA A 32 -4.99 -5.17 -20.08
C ALA A 32 -5.93 -4.26 -20.90
N HIS A 33 -6.64 -3.34 -20.25
CA HIS A 33 -7.43 -2.32 -20.93
C HIS A 33 -6.57 -1.44 -21.85
N SER A 34 -5.40 -0.97 -21.39
CA SER A 34 -4.52 -0.13 -22.21
C SER A 34 -3.98 -0.80 -23.48
N VAL A 35 -4.04 -2.13 -23.55
CA VAL A 35 -3.60 -2.92 -24.71
C VAL A 35 -4.77 -3.33 -25.59
N SER A 36 -5.88 -3.78 -25.00
CA SER A 36 -7.04 -4.33 -25.71
C SER A 36 -8.12 -3.30 -26.06
N GLY A 37 -8.20 -2.19 -25.32
CA GLY A 37 -9.29 -1.22 -25.41
C GLY A 37 -10.63 -1.68 -24.82
N ASP A 38 -10.73 -2.90 -24.30
CA ASP A 38 -12.01 -3.48 -23.85
C ASP A 38 -12.54 -2.79 -22.58
N ALA A 39 -13.79 -2.33 -22.64
CA ALA A 39 -14.50 -1.70 -21.54
C ALA A 39 -14.71 -2.65 -20.34
N GLN A 40 -14.75 -3.96 -20.56
CA GLN A 40 -14.88 -4.95 -19.49
C GLN A 40 -13.73 -4.86 -18.49
N HIS A 41 -12.50 -4.62 -18.97
CA HIS A 41 -11.34 -4.45 -18.11
C HIS A 41 -11.40 -3.17 -17.26
N VAL A 42 -12.05 -2.10 -17.77
CA VAL A 42 -12.31 -0.89 -16.98
C VAL A 42 -13.30 -1.17 -15.87
N ALA A 43 -14.39 -1.87 -16.18
CA ALA A 43 -15.40 -2.26 -15.19
C ALA A 43 -14.80 -3.15 -14.09
N LEU A 44 -14.00 -4.14 -14.48
CA LEU A 44 -13.28 -5.01 -13.55
C LEU A 44 -12.32 -4.21 -12.67
N ALA A 45 -11.48 -3.36 -13.26
CA ALA A 45 -10.54 -2.52 -12.50
C ALA A 45 -11.26 -1.61 -11.49
N LYS A 46 -12.41 -1.04 -11.87
CA LYS A 46 -13.24 -0.21 -11.00
C LYS A 46 -13.79 -1.03 -9.82
N SER A 47 -14.40 -2.19 -10.10
CA SER A 47 -14.97 -3.07 -9.05
C SER A 47 -13.91 -3.53 -8.04
N LEU A 48 -12.72 -3.92 -8.52
CA LEU A 48 -11.62 -4.34 -7.65
C LEU A 48 -11.09 -3.16 -6.81
N SER A 49 -11.01 -1.97 -7.40
CA SER A 49 -10.59 -0.75 -6.71
C SER A 49 -11.57 -0.35 -5.59
N ASP A 50 -12.89 -0.44 -5.85
CA ASP A 50 -13.93 -0.10 -4.88
C ASP A 50 -13.91 -1.10 -3.70
N GLY A 51 -13.83 -2.41 -3.98
CA GLY A 51 -13.68 -3.43 -2.95
C GLY A 51 -12.42 -3.26 -2.10
N ARG A 52 -11.31 -2.86 -2.74
CA ARG A 52 -10.05 -2.56 -2.03
C ARG A 52 -10.18 -1.35 -1.10
N SER A 53 -10.88 -0.30 -1.52
CA SER A 53 -11.11 0.91 -0.69
C SER A 53 -11.86 0.58 0.60
N LEU A 54 -12.93 -0.22 0.48
CA LEU A 54 -13.72 -0.65 1.64
C LEU A 54 -12.90 -1.53 2.58
N LEU A 55 -12.14 -2.48 2.03
CA LEU A 55 -11.28 -3.35 2.83
C LEU A 55 -10.22 -2.55 3.60
N ARG A 56 -9.62 -1.52 2.97
CA ARG A 56 -8.69 -0.61 3.65
C ARG A 56 -9.34 0.20 4.76
N LEU A 57 -10.57 0.66 4.56
CA LEU A 57 -11.30 1.39 5.60
C LEU A 57 -11.49 0.54 6.86
N VAL A 58 -11.90 -0.73 6.68
CA VAL A 58 -12.05 -1.68 7.79
C VAL A 58 -10.71 -1.95 8.47
N GLN A 59 -9.63 -2.14 7.70
CA GLN A 59 -8.29 -2.35 8.24
C GLN A 59 -7.77 -1.17 9.05
N HIS A 60 -8.06 0.05 8.59
CA HIS A 60 -7.59 1.25 9.25
C HIS A 60 -8.20 1.42 10.64
N GLY A 61 -9.44 0.94 10.85
CA GLY A 61 -10.05 0.88 12.19
C GLY A 61 -9.17 0.15 13.22
N ASN A 62 -8.51 -0.95 12.81
CA ASN A 62 -7.57 -1.69 13.66
C ASN A 62 -6.22 -0.99 13.86
N GLN A 63 -5.87 -0.04 12.99
CA GLN A 63 -4.63 0.75 13.12
C GLN A 63 -4.82 1.93 14.06
N LEU A 64 -6.02 2.49 14.13
CA LEU A 64 -6.35 3.59 15.04
C LEU A 64 -6.16 3.21 16.52
N THR A 65 -6.44 1.96 16.88
CA THR A 65 -6.18 1.45 18.25
C THR A 65 -4.69 1.44 18.56
N ALA A 66 -3.85 0.95 17.64
CA ALA A 66 -2.40 0.96 17.80
C ALA A 66 -1.82 2.38 17.89
N ILE A 67 -2.35 3.35 17.13
CA ILE A 67 -1.94 4.76 17.22
C ILE A 67 -2.34 5.36 18.56
N ARG A 68 -3.56 5.08 19.03
CA ARG A 68 -4.01 5.52 20.36
C ARG A 68 -3.03 5.05 21.44
N ASP A 69 -2.58 3.80 21.37
CA ASP A 69 -1.61 3.24 22.32
C ASP A 69 -0.22 3.85 22.19
N ILE A 70 0.20 4.26 20.99
CA ILE A 70 1.45 4.99 20.77
C ILE A 70 1.36 6.38 21.41
N VAL A 71 0.29 7.11 21.15
CA VAL A 71 0.07 8.46 21.69
C VAL A 71 -0.06 8.44 23.21
N ALA A 72 -0.79 7.46 23.77
CA ALA A 72 -1.00 7.33 25.21
C ALA A 72 0.29 7.06 26.00
N ARG A 73 1.30 6.44 25.37
CA ARG A 73 2.59 6.15 26.03
C ARG A 73 3.45 7.38 26.31
N GLY A 74 3.21 8.51 25.64
CA GLY A 74 4.03 9.71 25.77
C GLY A 74 5.48 9.53 25.29
N ASN A 75 6.21 10.63 25.11
CA ASN A 75 7.61 10.66 24.66
C ASN A 75 7.86 9.94 23.31
N LEU A 76 7.31 10.51 22.24
CA LEU A 76 7.36 9.94 20.91
C LEU A 76 8.70 10.24 20.22
N GLY A 77 9.40 9.21 19.74
CA GLY A 77 10.55 9.38 18.85
C GLY A 77 10.14 9.89 17.46
N CYS A 78 11.12 10.27 16.64
CA CYS A 78 10.89 10.76 15.28
C CYS A 78 10.12 9.75 14.40
N GLN A 79 10.44 8.46 14.51
CA GLN A 79 9.76 7.41 13.74
C GLN A 79 8.27 7.26 14.14
N GLN A 80 7.95 7.40 15.42
CA GLN A 80 6.57 7.37 15.89
C GLN A 80 5.77 8.58 15.40
N HIS A 81 6.38 9.78 15.41
CA HIS A 81 5.76 10.97 14.82
C HIS A 81 5.46 10.80 13.33
N LEU A 82 6.44 10.32 12.54
CA LEU A 82 6.22 10.04 11.12
C LEU A 82 5.14 8.98 10.90
N THR A 83 5.06 7.97 11.78
CA THR A 83 4.00 6.96 11.73
C THR A 83 2.62 7.58 11.95
N ILE A 84 2.48 8.48 12.93
CA ILE A 84 1.23 9.20 13.18
C ILE A 84 0.85 10.07 11.98
N VAL A 85 1.79 10.88 11.47
CA VAL A 85 1.56 11.74 10.31
C VAL A 85 1.11 10.94 9.09
N ARG A 86 1.80 9.81 8.81
CA ARG A 86 1.40 8.89 7.74
C ARG A 86 -0.04 8.40 7.92
N ASN A 87 -0.41 8.01 9.13
CA ASN A 87 -1.76 7.53 9.39
C ASN A 87 -2.83 8.61 9.25
N VAL A 88 -2.54 9.87 9.60
CA VAL A 88 -3.46 10.99 9.37
C VAL A 88 -3.71 11.19 7.86
N PHE A 89 -2.65 11.14 7.05
CA PHE A 89 -2.80 11.18 5.59
C PHE A 89 -3.59 9.97 5.07
N GLU A 90 -3.34 8.77 5.61
CA GLU A 90 -4.06 7.56 5.22
C GLU A 90 -5.55 7.66 5.56
N LEU A 91 -5.90 8.14 6.75
CA LEU A 91 -7.28 8.42 7.16
C LEU A 91 -7.93 9.45 6.22
N GLY A 92 -7.24 10.55 5.92
CA GLY A 92 -7.73 11.56 4.98
C GLY A 92 -8.05 10.98 3.60
N PHE A 93 -7.14 10.16 3.05
CA PHE A 93 -7.36 9.44 1.80
C PHE A 93 -8.58 8.51 1.89
N LEU A 94 -8.68 7.70 2.95
CA LEU A 94 -9.77 6.73 3.10
C LEU A 94 -11.13 7.42 3.24
N CYS A 95 -11.23 8.47 4.04
CA CYS A 95 -12.46 9.24 4.20
C CYS A 95 -12.90 9.86 2.87
N LEU A 96 -11.99 10.52 2.15
CA LEU A 96 -12.31 11.19 0.90
C LEU A 96 -12.65 10.20 -0.23
N ASN A 97 -11.91 9.09 -0.33
CA ASN A 97 -12.15 8.09 -1.36
C ASN A 97 -13.47 7.34 -1.13
N ASN A 98 -13.80 7.01 0.13
CA ASN A 98 -15.08 6.37 0.44
C ASN A 98 -16.26 7.37 0.38
N ALA A 99 -16.06 8.66 0.73
CA ALA A 99 -17.06 9.70 0.50
C ALA A 99 -17.39 9.85 -1.01
N ALA A 100 -16.36 9.83 -1.87
CA ALA A 100 -16.55 9.84 -3.32
C ALA A 100 -17.28 8.58 -3.81
N LEU A 101 -16.99 7.41 -3.23
CA LEU A 101 -17.68 6.15 -3.53
C LEU A 101 -19.16 6.21 -3.14
N PHE A 102 -19.48 6.63 -1.91
CA PHE A 102 -20.85 6.78 -1.43
C PHE A 102 -21.63 7.80 -2.24
N SER A 103 -20.97 8.87 -2.71
CA SER A 103 -21.61 9.83 -3.61
C SER A 103 -21.99 9.24 -4.96
N LYS A 104 -21.13 8.38 -5.53
CA LYS A 104 -21.45 7.65 -6.77
C LYS A 104 -22.65 6.72 -6.62
N TRP A 105 -22.92 6.23 -5.41
CA TRP A 105 -24.10 5.42 -5.09
C TRP A 105 -25.32 6.24 -4.67
N GLY A 106 -25.25 7.58 -4.73
CA GLY A 106 -26.35 8.45 -4.33
C GLY A 106 -26.58 8.55 -2.82
N LEU A 107 -25.66 8.00 -2.00
CA LEU A 107 -25.77 7.99 -0.54
C LEU A 107 -25.27 9.29 0.11
N MET A 108 -24.51 10.10 -0.62
CA MET A 108 -23.95 11.37 -0.12
C MET A 108 -23.84 12.40 -1.24
N ARG A 109 -24.02 13.69 -0.92
CA ARG A 109 -23.82 14.80 -1.87
C ARG A 109 -22.48 15.47 -1.60
N ILE A 110 -21.46 15.10 -2.38
CA ILE A 110 -20.14 15.74 -2.36
C ILE A 110 -19.62 15.89 -3.78
N ASP A 111 -18.79 16.90 -4.02
CA ASP A 111 -18.04 17.02 -5.26
C ASP A 111 -17.01 15.89 -5.38
N VAL A 112 -17.36 14.86 -6.16
CA VAL A 112 -16.54 13.66 -6.40
C VAL A 112 -15.16 14.03 -6.97
N ARG A 113 -15.07 15.06 -7.81
CA ARG A 113 -13.80 15.47 -8.43
C ARG A 113 -12.88 16.07 -7.37
N ARG A 114 -13.39 16.97 -6.54
CA ARG A 114 -12.63 17.56 -5.42
C ARG A 114 -12.24 16.51 -4.38
N ALA A 115 -13.15 15.58 -4.07
CA ALA A 115 -12.88 14.49 -3.13
C ALA A 115 -11.75 13.58 -3.63
N ASN A 116 -11.81 13.16 -4.90
CA ASN A 116 -10.74 12.36 -5.52
C ASN A 116 -9.41 13.12 -5.55
N TYR A 117 -9.41 14.40 -5.95
CA TYR A 117 -8.18 15.21 -5.98
C TYR A 117 -7.51 15.31 -4.61
N ARG A 118 -8.26 15.71 -3.58
CA ARG A 118 -7.74 15.80 -2.21
C ARG A 118 -7.33 14.43 -1.68
N GLY A 119 -8.07 13.37 -2.02
CA GLY A 119 -7.70 12.00 -1.70
C GLY A 119 -6.34 11.62 -2.29
N THR A 120 -6.10 11.94 -3.57
CA THR A 120 -4.80 11.70 -4.22
C THR A 120 -3.66 12.47 -3.55
N LEU A 121 -3.90 13.71 -3.11
CA LEU A 121 -2.90 14.47 -2.34
C LEU A 121 -2.57 13.81 -0.99
N CYS A 122 -3.60 13.36 -0.26
CA CYS A 122 -3.41 12.60 0.97
C CYS A 122 -2.60 11.32 0.69
N LEU A 123 -2.95 10.60 -0.37
CA LEU A 123 -2.26 9.36 -0.76
C LEU A 123 -0.79 9.61 -1.13
N LEU A 124 -0.49 10.70 -1.83
CA LEU A 124 0.88 11.13 -2.08
C LEU A 124 1.62 11.39 -0.76
N GLY A 125 0.99 12.09 0.19
CA GLY A 125 1.53 12.30 1.53
C GLY A 125 1.86 10.99 2.26
N VAL A 126 0.97 9.99 2.21
CA VAL A 126 1.20 8.65 2.79
C VAL A 126 2.49 8.04 2.25
N TYR A 127 2.64 8.00 0.92
CA TYR A 127 3.78 7.33 0.29
C TYR A 127 5.08 8.11 0.46
N THR A 128 5.04 9.45 0.45
CA THR A 128 6.21 10.28 0.76
C THR A 128 6.73 10.00 2.17
N VAL A 129 5.84 10.00 3.16
CA VAL A 129 6.25 9.69 4.54
C VAL A 129 6.73 8.25 4.67
N ALA A 130 6.10 7.29 3.96
CA ALA A 130 6.55 5.90 3.95
C ALA A 130 7.98 5.76 3.39
N CYS A 131 8.31 6.44 2.29
CA CYS A 131 9.67 6.49 1.74
C CYS A 131 10.67 7.05 2.76
N ILE A 132 10.34 8.17 3.42
CA ILE A 132 11.20 8.76 4.46
C ILE A 132 11.46 7.76 5.59
N VAL A 133 10.41 7.09 6.07
CA VAL A 133 10.53 6.07 7.12
C VAL A 133 11.41 4.90 6.69
N ASP A 134 11.30 4.43 5.45
CA ASP A 134 12.13 3.33 4.95
C ASP A 134 13.60 3.73 4.84
N VAL A 135 13.89 4.95 4.36
CA VAL A 135 15.26 5.49 4.34
C VAL A 135 15.83 5.60 5.75
N LEU A 136 15.05 6.10 6.72
CA LEU A 136 15.49 6.17 8.11
C LEU A 136 15.75 4.78 8.72
N LYS A 137 14.96 3.77 8.36
CA LYS A 137 15.19 2.38 8.79
C LYS A 137 16.45 1.79 8.17
N MET A 138 16.71 2.09 6.91
CA MET A 138 17.96 1.70 6.23
C MET A 138 19.17 2.32 6.92
N ILE A 139 19.18 3.64 7.15
CA ILE A 139 20.26 4.31 7.88
C ILE A 139 20.46 3.71 9.28
N ALA A 140 19.37 3.43 10.00
CA ALA A 140 19.44 2.82 11.32
C ALA A 140 19.97 1.37 11.29
N LEU A 141 19.68 0.62 10.23
CA LEU A 141 20.16 -0.75 10.04
C LEU A 141 21.67 -0.75 9.72
N ASP A 142 22.13 0.18 8.87
CA ASP A 142 23.56 0.40 8.62
C ASP A 142 24.33 0.76 9.89
N ALA A 143 23.75 1.61 10.74
CA ALA A 143 24.37 1.98 12.01
C ALA A 143 24.46 0.81 13.02
N LYS A 144 23.54 -0.17 12.93
CA LYS A 144 23.50 -1.37 13.79
C LYS A 144 24.33 -2.54 13.28
N ASN A 145 24.80 -2.46 12.04
CA ASN A 145 25.49 -3.52 11.31
C ASN A 145 26.83 -3.98 11.92
N LEU A 146 27.24 -3.34 13.01
CA LEU A 146 28.39 -3.70 13.83
C LEU A 146 28.16 -4.96 14.71
N LYS A 147 26.96 -5.57 14.74
CA LYS A 147 26.62 -6.65 15.71
C LYS A 147 25.88 -7.88 15.18
N ASP A 148 25.15 -7.79 14.06
CA ASP A 148 24.31 -8.89 13.56
C ASP A 148 24.98 -9.61 12.36
N GLY A 149 24.77 -10.92 12.23
CA GLY A 149 25.39 -11.73 11.17
C GLY A 149 25.04 -11.28 9.74
N ALA A 150 26.01 -11.37 8.82
CA ALA A 150 25.92 -10.82 7.46
C ALA A 150 24.67 -11.26 6.68
N ASP A 151 24.21 -12.50 6.86
CA ASP A 151 23.04 -13.03 6.14
C ASP A 151 21.71 -12.40 6.58
N ASP A 152 21.56 -12.04 7.87
CA ASP A 152 20.33 -11.42 8.35
C ASP A 152 20.30 -9.95 7.97
N TYR A 153 21.45 -9.26 8.02
CA TYR A 153 21.58 -7.90 7.50
C TYR A 153 21.17 -7.82 6.02
N VAL A 154 21.76 -8.66 5.16
CA VAL A 154 21.45 -8.66 3.71
C VAL A 154 19.97 -8.92 3.47
N ARG A 155 19.35 -9.81 4.26
CA ARG A 155 17.93 -10.13 4.16
C ARG A 155 17.05 -8.94 4.54
N GLN A 156 17.34 -8.28 5.66
CA GLN A 156 16.61 -7.10 6.12
C GLN A 156 16.79 -5.92 5.14
N TRP A 157 18.01 -5.72 4.63
CA TRP A 157 18.31 -4.69 3.65
C TRP A 157 17.52 -4.85 2.36
N ARG A 158 17.51 -6.07 1.79
CA ARG A 158 16.73 -6.40 0.59
C ARG A 158 15.23 -6.15 0.80
N ARG A 159 14.71 -6.46 1.99
CA ARG A 159 13.30 -6.19 2.31
C ARG A 159 13.00 -4.70 2.33
N LEU A 160 13.84 -3.89 2.99
CA LEU A 160 13.68 -2.43 3.05
C LEU A 160 13.78 -1.79 1.67
N LEU A 161 14.70 -2.26 0.82
CA LEU A 161 14.81 -1.80 -0.57
C LEU A 161 13.54 -2.10 -1.38
N LEU A 162 12.96 -3.29 -1.22
CA LEU A 162 11.69 -3.63 -1.89
C LEU A 162 10.53 -2.77 -1.39
N ASP A 163 10.45 -2.50 -0.08
CA ASP A 163 9.44 -1.61 0.50
C ASP A 163 9.61 -0.17 -0.03
N LEU A 164 10.84 0.34 -0.07
CA LEU A 164 11.15 1.66 -0.62
C LEU A 164 10.79 1.75 -2.10
N ALA A 165 11.20 0.79 -2.92
CA ALA A 165 10.87 0.75 -4.35
C ALA A 165 9.35 0.72 -4.58
N ARG A 166 8.63 -0.05 -3.75
CA ARG A 166 7.16 -0.12 -3.76
C ARG A 166 6.53 1.24 -3.46
N HIS A 167 6.96 1.89 -2.38
CA HIS A 167 6.43 3.20 -1.98
C HIS A 167 6.80 4.30 -2.99
N LEU A 168 7.98 4.24 -3.60
CA LEU A 168 8.38 5.15 -4.68
C LEU A 168 7.49 5.00 -5.91
N CYS A 169 7.21 3.76 -6.36
CA CYS A 169 6.29 3.51 -7.47
C CYS A 169 4.90 4.11 -7.18
N ASP A 170 4.43 3.96 -5.95
CA ASP A 170 3.13 4.48 -5.51
C ASP A 170 3.11 6.01 -5.39
N ALA A 171 4.19 6.61 -4.89
CA ALA A 171 4.35 8.05 -4.82
C ALA A 171 4.36 8.67 -6.22
N LEU A 172 5.14 8.10 -7.15
CA LEU A 172 5.20 8.55 -8.54
C LEU A 172 3.84 8.42 -9.25
N ALA A 173 3.15 7.29 -9.06
CA ALA A 173 1.80 7.10 -9.58
C ALA A 173 0.82 8.16 -9.03
N SER A 174 0.88 8.44 -7.71
CA SER A 174 0.01 9.42 -7.06
C SER A 174 0.35 10.85 -7.45
N LEU A 175 1.64 11.16 -7.66
CA LEU A 175 2.13 12.46 -8.12
C LEU A 175 1.67 12.76 -9.55
N SER A 176 1.71 11.76 -10.44
CA SER A 176 1.17 11.91 -11.79
C SER A 176 -0.34 12.16 -11.77
N GLN A 177 -1.07 11.52 -10.86
CA GLN A 177 -2.53 11.68 -10.75
C GLN A 177 -2.95 12.97 -10.04
N SER A 178 -2.09 13.56 -9.21
CA SER A 178 -2.39 14.78 -8.47
C SER A 178 -2.29 16.05 -9.33
N GLN A 179 -1.72 15.95 -10.54
CA GLN A 179 -1.52 17.09 -11.45
C GLN A 179 -0.74 18.26 -10.83
N LEU A 180 -0.01 18.02 -9.72
CA LEU A 180 0.83 19.03 -9.07
C LEU A 180 2.02 19.45 -9.93
N LEU A 181 2.50 18.55 -10.79
CA LEU A 181 3.51 18.86 -11.79
C LEU A 181 2.83 19.14 -13.13
N THR A 182 2.52 20.41 -13.39
CA THR A 182 2.09 20.86 -14.71
C THR A 182 3.20 20.58 -15.73
N GLY A 183 2.99 19.60 -16.61
CA GLY A 183 3.92 19.27 -17.71
C GLY A 183 4.59 17.88 -17.64
N ALA A 184 4.51 17.17 -16.51
CA ALA A 184 5.08 15.82 -16.35
C ALA A 184 3.98 14.82 -15.97
N THR A 185 3.02 14.61 -16.85
CA THR A 185 1.98 13.57 -16.66
C THR A 185 2.50 12.25 -17.20
N CYS A 186 2.64 11.24 -16.34
CA CYS A 186 2.83 9.87 -16.80
C CYS A 186 1.57 9.40 -17.52
N SER A 187 1.73 8.59 -18.58
CA SER A 187 0.58 7.96 -19.24
C SER A 187 -0.18 7.05 -18.26
N ASP A 188 -1.47 6.84 -18.48
CA ASP A 188 -2.29 5.92 -17.68
C ASP A 188 -1.69 4.51 -17.65
N ARG A 189 -1.04 4.10 -18.75
CA ARG A 189 -0.31 2.84 -18.84
C ARG A 189 0.88 2.82 -17.88
N THR A 190 1.69 3.87 -17.83
CA THR A 190 2.82 3.98 -16.91
C THR A 190 2.35 3.94 -15.45
N VAL A 191 1.27 4.66 -15.12
CA VAL A 191 0.68 4.66 -13.78
C VAL A 191 0.18 3.25 -13.40
N ALA A 192 -0.49 2.56 -14.34
CA ALA A 192 -0.94 1.19 -14.13
C ALA A 192 0.23 0.21 -13.96
N LEU A 193 1.31 0.36 -14.73
CA LEU A 193 2.52 -0.47 -14.59
C LEU A 193 3.20 -0.25 -13.23
N LEU A 194 3.39 0.99 -12.80
CA LEU A 194 3.95 1.31 -11.48
C LEU A 194 3.08 0.75 -10.35
N GLY A 195 1.76 0.91 -10.45
CA GLY A 195 0.81 0.35 -9.50
C GLY A 195 0.81 -1.18 -9.46
N GLY A 196 0.97 -1.81 -10.63
CA GLY A 196 1.08 -3.26 -10.80
C GLY A 196 2.38 -3.82 -10.21
N ALA A 197 3.53 -3.21 -10.53
CA ALA A 197 4.82 -3.57 -9.97
C ALA A 197 4.83 -3.44 -8.43
N SER A 198 4.29 -2.34 -7.91
CA SER A 198 4.12 -2.14 -6.48
C SER A 198 3.18 -3.18 -5.83
N GLY A 199 2.08 -3.52 -6.50
CA GLY A 199 1.16 -4.58 -6.07
C GLY A 199 1.83 -5.96 -6.03
N LEU A 200 2.62 -6.29 -7.06
CA LEU A 200 3.34 -7.55 -7.16
C LEU A 200 4.40 -7.68 -6.06
N ALA A 201 5.21 -6.65 -5.86
CA ALA A 201 6.21 -6.61 -4.79
C ALA A 201 5.55 -6.82 -3.41
N ALA A 202 4.41 -6.17 -3.17
CA ALA A 202 3.68 -6.33 -1.92
C ALA A 202 3.08 -7.74 -1.74
N CYS A 203 2.58 -8.36 -2.81
CA CYS A 203 2.10 -9.74 -2.78
C CYS A 203 3.26 -10.71 -2.49
N TYR A 204 4.41 -10.51 -3.13
CA TYR A 204 5.60 -11.33 -2.91
C TYR A 204 6.08 -11.27 -1.45
N ILE A 205 6.18 -10.06 -0.87
CA ILE A 205 6.58 -9.88 0.54
C ILE A 205 5.62 -10.62 1.48
N ASN A 206 4.31 -10.48 1.28
CA ASN A 206 3.30 -11.14 2.10
C ASN A 206 3.29 -12.67 1.93
N TRP A 207 3.47 -13.15 0.70
CA TRP A 207 3.59 -14.58 0.41
C TRP A 207 4.79 -15.20 1.12
N LYS A 208 5.95 -14.55 1.04
CA LYS A 208 7.17 -15.00 1.72
C LYS A 208 6.98 -15.03 3.23
N SER A 209 6.37 -14.00 3.81
CA SER A 209 6.07 -13.96 5.24
C SER A 209 5.11 -15.08 5.69
N ALA A 210 4.07 -15.36 4.90
CA ALA A 210 3.14 -16.45 5.17
C ALA A 210 3.86 -17.81 5.19
N ARG A 211 4.76 -18.04 4.22
CA ARG A 211 5.60 -19.24 4.15
C ARG A 211 6.53 -19.38 5.36
N GLU A 212 7.26 -18.33 5.70
CA GLU A 212 8.16 -18.34 6.86
C GLU A 212 7.40 -18.63 8.18
N SER A 213 6.16 -18.12 8.31
CA SER A 213 5.31 -18.40 9.47
C SER A 213 4.87 -19.87 9.59
N LEU A 214 4.71 -20.56 8.46
CA LEU A 214 4.39 -22.00 8.42
C LEU A 214 5.59 -22.84 8.80
N GLU A 215 6.74 -22.54 8.19
CA GLU A 215 7.99 -23.26 8.44
C GLU A 215 8.42 -23.15 9.91
N LYS A 216 8.17 -22.01 10.57
CA LYS A 216 8.39 -21.86 12.01
C LYS A 216 7.45 -22.71 12.87
N LYS A 217 6.17 -22.81 12.50
CA LYS A 217 5.18 -23.63 13.24
C LYS A 217 5.40 -25.14 13.06
N GLN A 218 6.04 -25.57 11.98
CA GLN A 218 6.37 -26.98 11.75
C GLN A 218 7.64 -27.43 12.47
N LYS A 219 8.47 -26.49 12.92
CA LYS A 219 9.73 -26.73 13.63
C LYS A 219 9.63 -26.52 15.15
N ALA A 220 8.51 -26.02 15.64
CA ALA A 220 8.20 -25.78 17.05
C ALA A 220 7.23 -26.86 17.54
#